data_AF-A0A0D2CMT9-F1
#
_entry.id   AF-A0A0D2CMT9-F1
#
_cell.length_a   1.000
_cell.length_b   1.000
_cell.length_c   1.000
_cell.angle_alpha   90.00
_cell.angle_beta   90.00
_cell.angle_gamma   90.00
#
_symmetry.space_group_name_H-M   'P 1'
#
loop_
_entity.id
_entity.type
_entity.pdbx_description
1 polymer ?
#
loop_
_entity_poly.entity_id
_entity_poly.type
_entity_poly.pdbx_seq_one_letter_code
_entity_poly.pdbx_strand_id
1 'polypeptide(L)'
;MVRAQVMVATSGAQLLPGDAVKNLRERLLPMSTLVTPNIPEAALLLRDADIHYKSPSGLDDLKTLAKLVHQLGPQAVLVKGGHMPLTKNYVKATRDEDKALTVDVLYDGNDYTIVESQYLTSKNTHGTGCSLASAIASNMALQKSRSQAPSLATATRLAVHYVTTGIKMADSLIGNGSGPINHFHNLQILPFSPGHFIDTYLLTHPLVARSWEAFTHHPFATAMARGTLPEGLFKNYLVQDYLYLTHFARTHALAAYKSQTMAAITASANIILHIRREMELHLSYCAEFGISRARLEDPAVTKESPACVAYSRYCLDVGASQDWLALQMSLAPCLIGYGVTAARLYRERESVTGDKGNRYWRWVENYVAEDYQEAVRVGRELIEANIVKQSPSRIEELIAIFVRSTEMEVRFWDFDAHPDQEQSQTAAE
;
A
#
# COMPACT_ATOMS: atom_id res chain seq x y z
N MET A 1 -35.84 10.69 4.19
CA MET A 1 -35.66 9.55 5.12
C MET A 1 -35.56 8.27 4.30
N VAL A 2 -34.47 7.48 4.46
CA VAL A 2 -34.32 6.15 3.82
C VAL A 2 -34.64 5.10 4.86
N ARG A 3 -35.50 4.13 4.54
CA ARG A 3 -35.92 3.08 5.50
C ARG A 3 -35.59 1.68 4.99
N ALA A 4 -34.70 1.00 5.73
CA ALA A 4 -34.67 -0.46 5.77
C ALA A 4 -35.89 -0.94 6.55
N GLN A 5 -36.65 -1.85 5.95
CA GLN A 5 -37.69 -2.56 6.67
C GLN A 5 -37.07 -3.80 7.31
N VAL A 6 -37.47 -4.06 8.55
CA VAL A 6 -37.18 -5.28 9.29
C VAL A 6 -38.53 -5.82 9.73
N MET A 7 -39.32 -6.29 8.77
CA MET A 7 -40.64 -6.89 9.05
C MET A 7 -40.59 -8.40 8.90
N VAL A 8 -39.74 -8.89 8.01
CA VAL A 8 -39.54 -10.31 7.74
C VAL A 8 -38.05 -10.55 7.60
N ALA A 9 -37.49 -11.44 8.42
CA ALA A 9 -36.08 -11.83 8.33
C ALA A 9 -35.78 -12.49 6.97
N THR A 10 -34.51 -12.52 6.54
CA THR A 10 -34.08 -13.28 5.35
C THR A 10 -34.44 -14.78 5.47
N SER A 11 -34.61 -15.29 6.69
CA SER A 11 -35.08 -16.65 7.00
C SER A 11 -36.61 -16.83 6.89
N GLY A 12 -37.37 -15.77 6.62
CA GLY A 12 -38.83 -15.78 6.49
C GLY A 12 -39.62 -15.54 7.79
N ALA A 13 -38.96 -15.39 8.94
CA ALA A 13 -39.64 -15.11 10.20
C ALA A 13 -40.22 -13.69 10.23
N GLN A 14 -41.51 -13.55 10.54
CA GLN A 14 -42.15 -12.24 10.76
C GLN A 14 -41.67 -11.66 12.10
N LEU A 15 -41.12 -10.45 12.05
CA LEU A 15 -40.46 -9.78 13.18
C LEU A 15 -41.33 -8.68 13.80
N LEU A 16 -42.33 -8.17 13.07
CA LEU A 16 -43.26 -7.15 13.57
C LEU A 16 -44.67 -7.70 13.77
N PRO A 17 -45.34 -7.37 14.88
CA PRO A 17 -46.77 -7.63 15.05
C PRO A 17 -47.61 -6.78 14.07
N GLY A 18 -48.84 -7.21 13.79
CA GLY A 18 -49.66 -6.67 12.70
C GLY A 18 -50.03 -5.19 12.85
N ASP A 19 -50.24 -4.72 14.08
CA ASP A 19 -50.48 -3.31 14.40
C ASP A 19 -49.27 -2.43 14.07
N ALA A 20 -48.04 -2.94 14.22
CA ALA A 20 -46.82 -2.25 13.83
C ALA A 20 -46.68 -2.13 12.31
N VAL A 21 -47.08 -3.15 11.54
CA VAL A 21 -47.10 -3.12 10.06
C VAL A 21 -48.08 -2.05 9.57
N LYS A 22 -49.29 -2.02 10.13
CA LYS A 22 -50.30 -1.00 9.79
C LYS A 22 -49.79 0.42 10.08
N ASN A 23 -49.21 0.65 11.26
CA ASN A 23 -48.64 1.96 11.61
C ASN A 23 -47.48 2.37 10.70
N LEU A 24 -46.61 1.42 10.32
CA LEU A 24 -45.54 1.66 9.36
C LEU A 24 -46.14 2.12 8.01
N ARG A 25 -47.14 1.40 7.50
CA ARG A 25 -47.82 1.71 6.23
C ARG A 25 -48.50 3.07 6.27
N GLU A 26 -49.34 3.33 7.27
CA GLU A 26 -50.20 4.52 7.29
C GLU A 26 -49.47 5.79 7.74
N ARG A 27 -48.43 5.68 8.57
CA ARG A 27 -47.76 6.85 9.17
C ARG A 27 -46.36 7.10 8.66
N LEU A 28 -45.59 6.05 8.34
CA LEU A 28 -44.15 6.18 8.09
C LEU A 28 -43.79 6.05 6.61
N LEU A 29 -44.48 5.20 5.84
CA LEU A 29 -44.26 5.11 4.39
C LEU A 29 -44.52 6.44 3.67
N PRO A 30 -45.60 7.20 3.94
CA PRO A 30 -45.86 8.47 3.26
C PRO A 30 -44.78 9.54 3.50
N MET A 31 -44.01 9.41 4.58
CA MET A 31 -42.90 10.31 4.91
C MET A 31 -41.55 9.84 4.36
N SER A 32 -41.49 8.67 3.73
CA SER A 32 -40.24 8.04 3.31
C SER A 32 -39.82 8.50 1.92
N THR A 33 -38.56 8.91 1.78
CA THR A 33 -37.94 9.22 0.48
C THR A 33 -37.67 7.94 -0.29
N LEU A 34 -37.21 6.91 0.41
CA LEU A 34 -36.98 5.59 -0.16
C LEU A 34 -37.36 4.53 0.87
N VAL A 35 -38.04 3.51 0.40
CA VAL A 35 -38.26 2.27 1.14
C VAL A 35 -37.62 1.10 0.40
N THR A 36 -37.00 0.17 1.12
CA THR A 36 -36.22 -0.93 0.52
C THR A 36 -36.75 -2.32 0.92
N PRO A 37 -38.00 -2.70 0.59
CA PRO A 37 -38.57 -4.00 0.93
C PRO A 37 -37.84 -5.16 0.23
N ASN A 38 -37.70 -6.31 0.90
CA ASN A 38 -37.50 -7.57 0.18
C ASN A 38 -38.85 -8.04 -0.40
N ILE A 39 -38.84 -9.09 -1.23
CA ILE A 39 -40.07 -9.61 -1.84
C ILE A 39 -41.11 -10.03 -0.79
N PRO A 40 -40.77 -10.80 0.27
CA PRO A 40 -41.69 -11.08 1.38
C PRO A 40 -42.26 -9.85 2.09
N GLU A 41 -41.43 -8.83 2.34
CA GLU A 41 -41.81 -7.57 2.98
C GLU A 41 -42.77 -6.76 2.10
N ALA A 42 -42.50 -6.67 0.79
CA ALA A 42 -43.40 -6.03 -0.17
C ALA A 42 -44.76 -6.75 -0.22
N ALA A 43 -44.76 -8.08 -0.25
CA ALA A 43 -45.96 -8.89 -0.19
C ALA A 43 -46.77 -8.63 1.10
N LEU A 44 -46.10 -8.54 2.25
CA LEU A 44 -46.76 -8.26 3.53
C LEU A 44 -47.43 -6.88 3.54
N LEU A 45 -46.75 -5.84 3.03
CA LEU A 45 -47.31 -4.48 2.94
C LEU A 45 -48.55 -4.41 2.05
N LEU A 46 -48.53 -5.11 0.91
CA LEU A 46 -49.66 -5.12 -0.02
C LEU A 46 -50.86 -5.90 0.55
N ARG A 47 -50.60 -7.02 1.26
CA ARG A 47 -51.65 -7.77 1.97
C ARG A 47 -52.30 -6.94 3.07
N ASP A 48 -51.52 -6.22 3.88
CA ASP A 48 -52.04 -5.33 4.92
C ASP A 48 -52.88 -4.18 4.34
N ALA A 49 -52.59 -3.77 3.10
CA ALA A 49 -53.33 -2.75 2.38
C ALA A 49 -54.55 -3.28 1.61
N ASP A 50 -54.84 -4.59 1.68
CA ASP A 50 -55.86 -5.28 0.87
C ASP A 50 -55.67 -5.08 -0.65
N ILE A 51 -54.41 -4.98 -1.10
CA ILE A 51 -54.04 -4.84 -2.51
C ILE A 51 -53.70 -6.23 -3.07
N HIS A 52 -54.46 -6.67 -4.07
CA HIS A 52 -54.15 -7.89 -4.80
C HIS A 52 -52.88 -7.74 -5.64
N TYR A 53 -52.02 -8.75 -5.58
CA TYR A 53 -50.79 -8.83 -6.35
C TYR A 53 -50.53 -10.26 -6.82
N LYS A 54 -49.84 -10.39 -7.94
CA LYS A 54 -49.37 -11.68 -8.45
C LYS A 54 -48.00 -11.99 -7.84
N SER A 55 -47.78 -13.24 -7.45
CA SER A 55 -46.45 -13.70 -7.04
C SER A 55 -45.45 -13.51 -8.19
N PRO A 56 -44.31 -12.84 -7.97
CA PRO A 56 -43.40 -12.51 -9.06
C PRO A 56 -42.72 -13.75 -9.62
N SER A 57 -42.62 -13.79 -10.96
CA SER A 57 -42.03 -14.87 -11.75
C SER A 57 -40.91 -14.42 -12.69
N GLY A 58 -40.63 -13.11 -12.74
CA GLY A 58 -39.55 -12.52 -13.50
C GLY A 58 -39.41 -11.02 -13.26
N LEU A 59 -38.55 -10.37 -14.04
CA LEU A 59 -38.23 -8.94 -13.89
C LEU A 59 -39.44 -8.01 -13.99
N ASP A 60 -40.34 -8.23 -14.95
CA ASP A 60 -41.50 -7.34 -15.12
C ASP A 60 -42.52 -7.46 -13.98
N ASP A 61 -42.62 -8.62 -13.34
CA ASP A 61 -43.40 -8.76 -12.11
C ASP A 61 -42.74 -8.01 -10.94
N LEU A 62 -41.41 -7.94 -10.84
CA LEU A 62 -40.71 -7.14 -9.83
C LEU A 62 -40.94 -5.63 -10.03
N LYS A 63 -40.94 -5.17 -11.28
CA LYS A 63 -41.30 -3.79 -11.63
C LYS A 63 -42.72 -3.46 -11.20
N THR A 64 -43.66 -4.36 -11.50
CA THR A 64 -45.06 -4.24 -11.06
C THR A 64 -45.16 -4.18 -9.54
N LEU A 65 -44.44 -5.07 -8.84
CA LEU A 65 -44.41 -5.09 -7.37
C LEU A 65 -43.89 -3.76 -6.79
N ALA A 66 -42.83 -3.19 -7.36
CA ALA A 66 -42.29 -1.89 -6.94
C ALA A 66 -43.32 -0.76 -7.12
N LYS A 67 -44.03 -0.74 -8.26
CA LYS A 67 -45.10 0.23 -8.53
C LYS A 67 -46.26 0.11 -7.53
N LEU A 68 -46.70 -1.12 -7.21
CA LEU A 68 -47.77 -1.34 -6.24
C LEU A 68 -47.38 -0.86 -4.84
N VAL A 69 -46.15 -1.15 -4.39
CA VAL A 69 -45.68 -0.66 -3.08
C VAL A 69 -45.54 0.87 -3.07
N HIS A 70 -45.19 1.49 -4.21
CA HIS A 70 -45.11 2.95 -4.32
C HIS A 70 -46.48 3.63 -4.12
N GLN A 71 -47.59 2.97 -4.51
CA GLN A 71 -48.95 3.47 -4.27
C GLN A 71 -49.29 3.59 -2.78
N LEU A 72 -48.51 2.98 -1.88
CA LEU A 72 -48.68 3.10 -0.43
C LEU A 72 -48.14 4.43 0.14
N GLY A 73 -47.58 5.31 -0.70
CA GLY A 73 -47.15 6.66 -0.34
C GLY A 73 -45.65 7.00 -0.30
N PRO A 74 -44.66 6.07 -0.30
CA PRO A 74 -43.26 6.47 -0.31
C PRO A 74 -42.88 7.14 -1.65
N GLN A 75 -41.95 8.09 -1.63
CA GLN A 75 -41.52 8.80 -2.86
C GLN A 75 -40.77 7.89 -3.85
N ALA A 76 -40.14 6.83 -3.35
CA ALA A 76 -39.46 5.83 -4.16
C ALA A 76 -39.43 4.48 -3.45
N VAL A 77 -39.32 3.39 -4.23
CA VAL A 77 -39.29 2.01 -3.74
C VAL A 77 -38.15 1.25 -4.39
N LEU A 78 -37.33 0.57 -3.60
CA LEU A 78 -36.33 -0.40 -4.05
C LEU A 78 -36.74 -1.81 -3.62
N VAL A 79 -37.28 -2.59 -4.55
CA VAL A 79 -37.57 -4.01 -4.32
C VAL A 79 -36.28 -4.81 -4.43
N LYS A 80 -35.88 -5.46 -3.35
CA LYS A 80 -34.64 -6.24 -3.26
C LYS A 80 -34.83 -7.65 -3.85
N GLY A 81 -34.00 -8.02 -4.82
CA GLY A 81 -34.14 -9.25 -5.61
C GLY A 81 -33.63 -10.52 -4.96
N GLY A 82 -32.81 -10.43 -3.90
CA GLY A 82 -32.06 -11.58 -3.36
C GLY A 82 -32.87 -12.82 -2.95
N HIS A 83 -34.19 -12.70 -2.79
CA HIS A 83 -35.10 -13.82 -2.46
C HIS A 83 -35.69 -14.52 -3.70
N MET A 84 -35.40 -14.02 -4.90
CA MET A 84 -35.86 -14.55 -6.18
C MET A 84 -34.73 -14.49 -7.20
N PRO A 85 -33.72 -15.37 -7.08
CA PRO A 85 -32.68 -15.47 -8.10
C PRO A 85 -33.29 -15.75 -9.47
N LEU A 86 -32.72 -15.13 -10.49
CA LEU A 86 -33.19 -15.21 -11.87
C LEU A 86 -32.18 -15.98 -12.74
N THR A 87 -32.68 -16.54 -13.82
CA THR A 87 -31.86 -17.04 -14.93
C THR A 87 -31.31 -15.86 -15.73
N LYS A 88 -30.39 -16.13 -16.68
CA LYS A 88 -29.88 -15.11 -17.62
C LYS A 88 -30.98 -14.46 -18.48
N ASN A 89 -32.15 -15.10 -18.59
CA ASN A 89 -33.29 -14.58 -19.33
C ASN A 89 -34.29 -13.84 -18.42
N TYR A 90 -33.89 -13.46 -17.21
CA TYR A 90 -34.69 -12.68 -16.24
C TYR A 90 -35.98 -13.37 -15.77
N VAL A 91 -36.02 -14.70 -15.82
CA VAL A 91 -37.11 -15.53 -15.28
C VAL A 91 -36.67 -16.13 -13.95
N LYS A 92 -37.59 -16.29 -13.00
CA LYS A 92 -37.33 -16.92 -11.71
C LYS A 92 -36.71 -18.30 -11.89
N ALA A 93 -35.53 -18.51 -11.31
CA ALA A 93 -34.86 -19.80 -11.31
C ALA A 93 -35.65 -20.81 -10.47
N THR A 94 -35.91 -21.99 -11.03
CA THR A 94 -36.60 -23.09 -10.34
C THR A 94 -35.63 -24.16 -9.83
N ARG A 95 -34.44 -24.25 -10.42
CA ARG A 95 -33.34 -25.13 -9.98
C ARG A 95 -32.15 -24.30 -9.55
N ASP A 96 -31.33 -24.85 -8.66
CA ASP A 96 -30.13 -24.17 -8.13
C ASP A 96 -29.11 -23.83 -9.23
N GLU A 97 -28.95 -24.72 -10.22
CA GLU A 97 -28.05 -24.53 -11.37
C GLU A 97 -28.47 -23.39 -12.31
N ASP A 98 -29.75 -23.01 -12.29
CA ASP A 98 -30.28 -21.93 -13.12
C ASP A 98 -30.13 -20.55 -12.45
N LYS A 99 -29.71 -20.50 -11.18
CA LYS A 99 -29.53 -19.24 -10.43
C LYS A 99 -28.31 -18.48 -10.96
N ALA A 100 -28.57 -17.47 -11.77
CA ALA A 100 -27.52 -16.68 -12.41
C ALA A 100 -27.44 -15.25 -11.87
N LEU A 101 -28.59 -14.60 -11.68
CA LEU A 101 -28.70 -13.16 -11.44
C LEU A 101 -29.52 -12.86 -10.19
N THR A 102 -29.17 -11.76 -9.54
CA THR A 102 -30.00 -11.06 -8.55
C THR A 102 -30.30 -9.68 -9.12
N VAL A 103 -31.57 -9.27 -9.09
CA VAL A 103 -31.99 -7.99 -9.67
C VAL A 103 -32.76 -7.15 -8.66
N ASP A 104 -32.20 -5.99 -8.32
CA ASP A 104 -32.85 -5.00 -7.50
C ASP A 104 -33.52 -3.94 -8.38
N VAL A 105 -34.78 -3.61 -8.07
CA VAL A 105 -35.61 -2.72 -8.89
C VAL A 105 -35.97 -1.48 -8.09
N LEU A 106 -35.35 -0.35 -8.43
CA LEU A 106 -35.75 0.97 -7.94
C LEU A 106 -36.82 1.56 -8.86
N TYR A 107 -37.92 2.03 -8.29
CA TYR A 107 -38.92 2.87 -8.94
C TYR A 107 -39.04 4.19 -8.20
N ASP A 108 -38.84 5.30 -8.90
CA ASP A 108 -38.80 6.67 -8.33
C ASP A 108 -40.12 7.46 -8.51
N GLY A 109 -41.18 6.78 -8.95
CA GLY A 109 -42.47 7.38 -9.30
C GLY A 109 -42.62 7.62 -10.80
N ASN A 110 -41.52 7.76 -11.56
CA ASN A 110 -41.55 7.98 -13.00
C ASN A 110 -40.90 6.82 -13.76
N ASP A 111 -39.64 6.53 -13.44
CA ASP A 111 -38.78 5.61 -14.16
C ASP A 111 -38.27 4.47 -13.27
N TYR A 112 -37.74 3.44 -13.93
CA TYR A 112 -37.11 2.31 -13.27
C TYR A 112 -35.60 2.38 -13.39
N THR A 113 -34.92 2.14 -12.26
CA THR A 113 -33.49 1.82 -12.24
C THR A 113 -33.33 0.36 -11.87
N ILE A 114 -32.84 -0.43 -12.83
CA ILE A 114 -32.54 -1.84 -12.66
C ILE A 114 -31.06 -1.99 -12.31
N VAL A 115 -30.78 -2.67 -11.20
CA VAL A 115 -29.43 -3.02 -10.76
C VAL A 115 -29.30 -4.54 -10.75
N GLU A 116 -28.54 -5.04 -11.72
CA GLU A 116 -28.23 -6.46 -11.84
C GLU A 116 -26.92 -6.77 -11.11
N SER A 117 -26.87 -7.92 -10.45
CA SER A 117 -25.66 -8.50 -9.87
C SER A 117 -25.65 -10.01 -10.11
N GLN A 118 -24.46 -10.60 -10.18
CA GLN A 118 -24.33 -12.05 -10.20
C GLN A 118 -24.91 -12.64 -8.90
N TYR A 119 -25.63 -13.76 -9.01
CA TYR A 119 -26.07 -14.50 -7.84
C TYR A 119 -24.86 -15.09 -7.10
N LEU A 120 -24.75 -14.80 -5.80
CA LEU A 120 -23.67 -15.29 -4.95
C LEU A 120 -24.19 -16.38 -4.02
N THR A 121 -23.57 -17.56 -4.09
CA THR A 121 -23.79 -18.63 -3.10
C THR A 121 -22.96 -18.33 -1.87
N SER A 122 -23.57 -17.73 -0.83
CA SER A 122 -22.90 -17.40 0.43
C SER A 122 -23.84 -17.58 1.62
N LYS A 123 -23.29 -18.04 2.75
CA LYS A 123 -24.00 -18.07 4.04
C LYS A 123 -23.96 -16.70 4.74
N ASN A 124 -23.08 -15.82 4.28
CA ASN A 124 -22.78 -14.54 4.92
C ASN A 124 -23.63 -13.43 4.32
N THR A 125 -24.91 -13.43 4.65
CA THR A 125 -25.91 -12.46 4.14
C THR A 125 -26.64 -11.71 5.25
N HIS A 126 -26.19 -11.88 6.50
CA HIS A 126 -26.76 -11.19 7.64
C HIS A 126 -26.49 -9.68 7.54
N GLY A 127 -27.51 -8.86 7.82
CA GLY A 127 -27.38 -7.40 7.81
C GLY A 127 -27.31 -6.75 6.42
N THR A 128 -27.52 -7.49 5.33
CA THR A 128 -27.51 -6.96 3.95
C THR A 128 -28.53 -5.84 3.75
N GLY A 129 -29.76 -6.00 4.26
CA GLY A 129 -30.82 -4.99 4.16
C GLY A 129 -30.48 -3.68 4.89
N CYS A 130 -29.99 -3.77 6.13
CA CYS A 130 -29.57 -2.60 6.91
C CYS A 130 -28.38 -1.90 6.26
N SER A 131 -27.39 -2.67 5.80
CA SER A 131 -26.20 -2.14 5.13
C SER A 131 -26.56 -1.44 3.82
N LEU A 132 -27.48 -2.00 3.04
CA LEU A 132 -27.97 -1.40 1.80
C LEU A 132 -28.62 -0.05 2.06
N ALA A 133 -29.60 0.03 2.97
CA ALA A 133 -30.28 1.28 3.26
C ALA A 133 -29.34 2.36 3.83
N SER A 134 -28.43 1.97 4.73
CA SER A 134 -27.41 2.88 5.29
C SER A 134 -26.44 3.37 4.21
N ALA A 135 -26.03 2.51 3.27
CA ALA A 135 -25.16 2.89 2.16
C ALA A 135 -25.88 3.84 1.19
N ILE A 136 -27.16 3.62 0.88
CA ILE A 136 -27.95 4.57 0.06
C ILE A 136 -28.05 5.92 0.77
N ALA A 137 -28.40 5.92 2.05
CA ALA A 137 -28.53 7.15 2.85
C ALA A 137 -27.20 7.94 2.88
N SER A 138 -26.08 7.25 3.09
CA SER A 138 -24.75 7.85 3.11
C SER A 138 -24.36 8.45 1.75
N ASN A 139 -24.61 7.74 0.65
CA ASN A 139 -24.36 8.26 -0.69
C ASN A 139 -25.25 9.47 -1.02
N MET A 140 -26.53 9.45 -0.65
CA MET A 140 -27.42 10.59 -0.82
C MET A 140 -26.96 11.82 -0.02
N ALA A 141 -26.46 11.62 1.20
CA ALA A 141 -25.91 12.70 2.02
C ALA A 141 -24.63 13.29 1.39
N LEU A 142 -23.72 12.44 0.90
CA LEU A 142 -22.48 12.86 0.25
C LEU A 142 -22.70 13.65 -1.04
N GLN A 143 -23.67 13.24 -1.87
CA GLN A 143 -24.01 13.97 -3.09
C GLN A 143 -24.50 15.39 -2.75
N LYS A 144 -25.37 15.51 -1.74
CA LYS A 144 -25.85 16.81 -1.26
C LYS A 144 -24.72 17.68 -0.71
N SER A 145 -23.77 17.11 0.05
CA SER A 145 -22.66 17.88 0.63
C SER A 145 -21.66 18.38 -0.43
N ARG A 146 -21.59 17.73 -1.59
CA ARG A 146 -20.71 18.10 -2.71
C ARG A 146 -21.38 19.02 -3.73
N SER A 147 -22.53 19.61 -3.40
CA SER A 147 -23.33 20.44 -4.32
C SER A 147 -23.70 19.74 -5.64
N GLN A 148 -23.72 18.41 -5.66
CA GLN A 148 -24.18 17.63 -6.80
C GLN A 148 -25.70 17.48 -6.73
N ALA A 149 -26.37 17.51 -7.88
CA ALA A 149 -27.78 17.12 -7.95
C ALA A 149 -27.93 15.67 -7.45
N PRO A 150 -28.68 15.43 -6.35
CA PRO A 150 -28.76 14.10 -5.75
C PRO A 150 -29.50 13.14 -6.68
N SER A 151 -28.86 12.02 -7.01
CA SER A 151 -29.39 10.94 -7.84
C SER A 151 -29.58 9.67 -6.99
N LEU A 152 -30.85 9.31 -6.78
CA LEU A 152 -31.22 8.10 -6.08
C LEU A 152 -30.78 6.83 -6.83
N ALA A 153 -30.80 6.88 -8.16
CA ALA A 153 -30.31 5.82 -9.03
C ALA A 153 -28.80 5.56 -8.80
N THR A 154 -27.99 6.61 -8.78
CA THR A 154 -26.54 6.50 -8.51
C THR A 154 -26.29 5.97 -7.10
N ALA A 155 -26.97 6.51 -6.09
CA ALA A 155 -26.82 6.07 -4.70
C ALA A 155 -27.20 4.58 -4.53
N THR A 156 -28.26 4.14 -5.23
CA THR A 156 -28.70 2.74 -5.22
C THR A 156 -27.67 1.81 -5.87
N ARG A 157 -27.14 2.17 -7.04
CA ARG A 157 -26.09 1.36 -7.71
C ARG A 157 -24.85 1.20 -6.83
N LEU A 158 -24.37 2.28 -6.23
CA LEU A 158 -23.21 2.25 -5.33
C LEU A 158 -23.46 1.39 -4.09
N ALA A 159 -24.66 1.49 -3.50
CA ALA A 159 -25.02 0.72 -2.31
C ALA A 159 -25.17 -0.78 -2.60
N VAL A 160 -25.80 -1.15 -3.73
CA VAL A 160 -25.87 -2.56 -4.16
C VAL A 160 -24.46 -3.11 -4.39
N HIS A 161 -23.59 -2.36 -5.06
CA HIS A 161 -22.20 -2.79 -5.27
C HIS A 161 -21.42 -2.98 -3.97
N TYR A 162 -21.59 -2.06 -3.00
CA TYR A 162 -21.00 -2.19 -1.65
C TYR A 162 -21.45 -3.48 -0.96
N VAL A 163 -22.77 -3.74 -0.92
CA VAL A 163 -23.29 -4.95 -0.25
C VAL A 163 -22.85 -6.23 -0.97
N THR A 164 -22.95 -6.28 -2.29
CA THR A 164 -22.53 -7.45 -3.10
C THR A 164 -21.05 -7.75 -2.90
N THR A 165 -20.20 -6.73 -2.88
CA THR A 165 -18.76 -6.91 -2.63
C THR A 165 -18.50 -7.35 -1.20
N GLY A 166 -19.22 -6.79 -0.22
CA GLY A 166 -19.15 -7.22 1.18
C GLY A 166 -19.55 -8.69 1.38
N ILE A 167 -20.54 -9.20 0.64
CA ILE A 167 -20.91 -10.63 0.64
C ILE A 167 -19.77 -11.46 0.03
N LYS A 168 -19.23 -11.02 -1.11
CA LYS A 168 -18.18 -11.74 -1.85
C LYS A 168 -16.88 -11.84 -1.05
N MET A 169 -16.54 -10.80 -0.31
CA MET A 169 -15.31 -10.69 0.49
C MET A 169 -15.55 -10.98 1.98
N ALA A 170 -16.69 -11.60 2.31
CA ALA A 170 -17.01 -11.98 3.68
C ALA A 170 -16.09 -13.09 4.18
N ASP A 171 -15.63 -12.98 5.43
CA ASP A 171 -14.85 -14.04 6.08
C ASP A 171 -15.79 -15.17 6.52
N SER A 172 -15.56 -16.37 5.97
CA SER A 172 -16.36 -17.56 6.27
C SER A 172 -16.09 -18.16 7.65
N LEU A 173 -15.07 -17.67 8.37
CA LEU A 173 -14.66 -18.18 9.67
C LEU A 173 -15.42 -17.53 10.85
N ILE A 174 -16.21 -16.47 10.59
CA ILE A 174 -16.93 -15.74 11.65
C ILE A 174 -18.26 -16.45 11.98
N GLY A 175 -18.24 -17.25 13.03
CA GLY A 175 -19.42 -17.92 13.60
C GLY A 175 -19.88 -19.14 12.80
N ASN A 176 -20.86 -19.89 13.35
CA ASN A 176 -21.34 -21.16 12.78
C ASN A 176 -22.69 -21.06 12.03
N GLY A 177 -23.29 -19.86 11.98
CA GLY A 177 -24.63 -19.61 11.42
C GLY A 177 -24.62 -18.74 10.16
N SER A 178 -25.67 -17.94 9.96
CA SER A 178 -25.67 -16.90 8.92
C SER A 178 -24.69 -15.79 9.30
N GLY A 179 -23.53 -15.76 8.64
CA GLY A 179 -22.45 -14.82 8.94
C GLY A 179 -22.74 -13.38 8.49
N PRO A 180 -22.01 -12.39 9.04
CA PRO A 180 -22.05 -11.01 8.57
C PRO A 180 -21.34 -10.85 7.22
N ILE A 181 -21.71 -9.80 6.48
CA ILE A 181 -20.92 -9.33 5.33
C ILE A 181 -19.63 -8.64 5.81
N ASN A 182 -18.62 -8.53 4.95
CA ASN A 182 -17.42 -7.73 5.24
C ASN A 182 -17.68 -6.25 4.94
N HIS A 183 -17.93 -5.43 5.96
CA HIS A 183 -18.13 -3.98 5.80
C HIS A 183 -16.85 -3.19 5.48
N PHE A 184 -15.68 -3.80 5.68
CA PHE A 184 -14.37 -3.18 5.56
C PHE A 184 -13.62 -3.57 4.27
N HIS A 185 -14.32 -4.16 3.31
CA HIS A 185 -13.73 -4.63 2.04
C HIS A 185 -13.11 -3.49 1.18
N ASN A 186 -13.35 -2.23 1.54
CA ASN A 186 -12.81 -1.03 0.91
C ASN A 186 -11.78 -0.30 1.79
N LEU A 187 -11.41 -0.86 2.95
CA LEU A 187 -10.37 -0.33 3.82
C LEU A 187 -9.07 -1.08 3.58
N GLN A 188 -7.97 -0.34 3.61
CA GLN A 188 -6.63 -0.89 3.61
C GLN A 188 -6.04 -0.74 5.00
N ILE A 189 -5.55 -1.84 5.57
CA ILE A 189 -4.87 -1.85 6.87
C ILE A 189 -3.37 -1.98 6.60
N LEU A 190 -2.58 -1.08 7.17
CA LEU A 190 -1.12 -1.16 7.10
C LEU A 190 -0.60 -2.17 8.13
N PRO A 191 0.48 -2.92 7.82
CA PRO A 191 1.05 -3.88 8.75
C PRO A 191 1.92 -3.25 9.85
N PHE A 192 2.06 -1.92 9.83
CA PHE A 192 2.85 -1.13 10.79
C PHE A 192 2.14 0.18 11.16
N SER A 193 2.58 0.78 12.27
CA SER A 193 2.11 2.11 12.69
C SER A 193 2.85 3.21 11.93
N PRO A 194 2.19 4.30 11.49
CA PRO A 194 2.87 5.43 10.87
C PRO A 194 4.01 5.98 11.73
N GLY A 195 5.18 6.23 11.12
CA GLY A 195 6.39 6.67 11.82
C GLY A 195 7.25 5.55 12.41
N HIS A 196 6.84 4.30 12.22
CA HIS A 196 7.54 3.12 12.73
C HIS A 196 7.84 2.08 11.64
N PHE A 197 7.75 2.44 10.35
CA PHE A 197 8.05 1.51 9.26
C PHE A 197 9.52 1.08 9.28
N ILE A 198 10.48 2.00 9.40
CA ILE A 198 11.90 1.67 9.26
C ILE A 198 12.37 0.81 10.44
N ASP A 199 12.29 1.33 11.67
CA ASP A 199 12.90 0.67 12.83
C ASP A 199 12.20 -0.61 13.25
N THR A 200 10.87 -0.61 13.24
CA THR A 200 10.08 -1.69 13.88
C THR A 200 9.49 -2.68 12.90
N TYR A 201 9.48 -2.35 11.60
CA TYR A 201 8.91 -3.22 10.57
C TYR A 201 9.96 -3.65 9.56
N LEU A 202 10.62 -2.72 8.86
CA LEU A 202 11.58 -2.98 7.80
C LEU A 202 12.85 -3.64 8.32
N LEU A 203 13.54 -3.02 9.28
CA LEU A 203 14.86 -3.51 9.74
C LEU A 203 14.75 -4.82 10.54
N THR A 204 13.59 -5.10 11.14
CA THR A 204 13.28 -6.36 11.83
C THR A 204 12.57 -7.37 10.93
N HIS A 205 12.28 -7.04 9.67
CA HIS A 205 11.58 -7.91 8.76
C HIS A 205 12.39 -9.20 8.52
N PRO A 206 11.78 -10.41 8.50
CA PRO A 206 12.52 -11.66 8.33
C PRO A 206 13.41 -11.73 7.08
N LEU A 207 13.01 -11.04 6.00
CA LEU A 207 13.79 -10.96 4.77
C LEU A 207 14.98 -9.98 4.85
N VAL A 208 14.94 -9.02 5.77
CA VAL A 208 15.93 -7.92 5.89
C VAL A 208 16.92 -8.18 7.00
N ALA A 209 16.46 -8.66 8.16
CA ALA A 209 17.24 -8.69 9.40
C ALA A 209 18.62 -9.34 9.24
N ARG A 210 18.72 -10.44 8.47
CA ARG A 210 20.00 -11.14 8.26
C ARG A 210 20.99 -10.34 7.41
N SER A 211 20.56 -9.79 6.28
CA SER A 211 21.45 -9.00 5.41
C SER A 211 21.80 -7.66 6.04
N TRP A 212 20.85 -7.06 6.76
CA TRP A 212 21.08 -5.84 7.52
C TRP A 212 22.11 -6.01 8.64
N GLU A 213 22.04 -7.10 9.39
CA GLU A 213 23.06 -7.42 10.39
C GLU A 213 24.43 -7.63 9.74
N ALA A 214 24.49 -8.43 8.66
CA ALA A 214 25.74 -8.70 7.94
C ALA A 214 26.39 -7.42 7.40
N PHE A 215 25.59 -6.45 6.96
CA PHE A 215 26.07 -5.15 6.51
C PHE A 215 26.53 -4.27 7.67
N THR A 216 25.66 -4.05 8.67
CA THR A 216 25.95 -3.10 9.76
C THR A 216 27.02 -3.60 10.73
N HIS A 217 27.27 -4.91 10.75
CA HIS A 217 28.30 -5.57 11.54
C HIS A 217 29.44 -6.12 10.68
N HIS A 218 29.63 -5.59 9.47
CA HIS A 218 30.59 -6.16 8.53
C HIS A 218 32.03 -6.21 9.13
N PRO A 219 32.76 -7.33 8.95
CA PRO A 219 34.12 -7.48 9.48
C PRO A 219 35.10 -6.43 8.98
N PHE A 220 34.97 -5.97 7.73
CA PHE A 220 35.83 -4.93 7.16
C PHE A 220 35.66 -3.59 7.92
N ALA A 221 34.42 -3.15 8.18
CA ALA A 221 34.14 -1.93 8.97
C ALA A 221 34.67 -2.07 10.41
N THR A 222 34.51 -3.26 10.99
CA THR A 222 35.02 -3.58 12.32
C THR A 222 36.55 -3.54 12.38
N ALA A 223 37.24 -4.12 11.38
CA ALA A 223 38.70 -4.09 11.28
C ALA A 223 39.23 -2.66 11.07
N MET A 224 38.50 -1.84 10.31
CA MET A 224 38.81 -0.43 10.11
C MET A 224 38.74 0.35 11.44
N ALA A 225 37.65 0.20 12.20
CA ALA A 225 37.49 0.86 13.49
C ALA A 225 38.49 0.39 14.56
N ARG A 226 38.97 -0.85 14.46
CA ARG A 226 40.01 -1.41 15.36
C ARG A 226 41.44 -1.07 14.91
N GLY A 227 41.62 -0.45 13.74
CA GLY A 227 42.93 -0.13 13.17
C GLY A 227 43.72 -1.35 12.69
N THR A 228 43.05 -2.49 12.46
CA THR A 228 43.68 -3.76 12.07
C THR A 228 43.49 -4.09 10.59
N LEU A 229 42.76 -3.27 9.84
CA LEU A 229 42.53 -3.45 8.41
C LEU A 229 43.84 -3.26 7.63
N PRO A 230 44.24 -4.20 6.75
CA PRO A 230 45.40 -4.00 5.88
C PRO A 230 45.25 -2.77 4.99
N GLU A 231 46.29 -1.93 4.92
CA GLU A 231 46.23 -0.64 4.23
C GLU A 231 45.85 -0.77 2.74
N GLY A 232 46.34 -1.81 2.05
CA GLY A 232 46.01 -2.06 0.64
C GLY A 232 44.51 -2.26 0.41
N LEU A 233 43.82 -2.97 1.31
CA LEU A 233 42.37 -3.20 1.21
C LEU A 233 41.60 -1.90 1.43
N PHE A 234 42.06 -1.06 2.37
CA PHE A 234 41.47 0.26 2.59
C PHE A 234 41.66 1.19 1.38
N LYS A 235 42.86 1.20 0.76
CA LYS A 235 43.12 1.96 -0.47
C LYS A 235 42.20 1.54 -1.61
N ASN A 236 42.04 0.23 -1.81
CA ASN A 236 41.18 -0.29 -2.87
C ASN A 236 39.71 0.10 -2.62
N TYR A 237 39.24 0.05 -1.37
CA TYR A 237 37.93 0.57 -0.98
C TYR A 237 37.78 2.07 -1.31
N LEU A 238 38.73 2.92 -0.93
CA LEU A 238 38.67 4.36 -1.22
C LEU A 238 38.57 4.66 -2.72
N VAL A 239 39.29 3.90 -3.55
CA VAL A 239 39.21 4.01 -5.01
C VAL A 239 37.80 3.67 -5.50
N GLN A 240 37.23 2.56 -5.04
CA GLN A 240 35.90 2.12 -5.46
C GLN A 240 34.79 3.05 -4.97
N ASP A 241 34.91 3.56 -3.76
CA ASP A 241 33.99 4.53 -3.19
C ASP A 241 33.97 5.84 -4.01
N TYR A 242 35.16 6.34 -4.41
CA TYR A 242 35.26 7.51 -5.30
C TYR A 242 34.52 7.30 -6.63
N LEU A 243 34.67 6.12 -7.26
CA LEU A 243 33.97 5.79 -8.49
C LEU A 243 32.45 5.66 -8.26
N TYR A 244 32.05 5.05 -7.14
CA TYR A 244 30.65 4.88 -6.76
C TYR A 244 29.95 6.23 -6.57
N LEU A 245 30.58 7.21 -5.93
CA LEU A 245 30.00 8.54 -5.69
C LEU A 245 29.52 9.24 -6.97
N THR A 246 30.18 9.00 -8.11
CA THR A 246 29.72 9.50 -9.41
C THR A 246 28.37 8.88 -9.81
N HIS A 247 28.17 7.58 -9.58
CA HIS A 247 26.88 6.92 -9.84
C HIS A 247 25.83 7.26 -8.79
N PHE A 248 26.24 7.49 -7.55
CA PHE A 248 25.35 7.99 -6.51
C PHE A 248 24.79 9.37 -6.89
N ALA A 249 25.65 10.27 -7.39
CA ALA A 249 25.21 11.56 -7.95
C ALA A 249 24.25 11.40 -9.14
N ARG A 250 24.53 10.46 -10.06
CA ARG A 250 23.61 10.14 -11.18
C ARG A 250 22.26 9.62 -10.68
N THR A 251 22.26 8.80 -9.64
CA THR A 251 21.04 8.25 -9.05
C THR A 251 20.20 9.34 -8.38
N HIS A 252 20.84 10.30 -7.70
CA HIS A 252 20.13 11.48 -7.17
C HIS A 252 19.66 12.44 -8.27
N ALA A 253 20.36 12.56 -9.40
CA ALA A 253 19.85 13.27 -10.57
C ALA A 253 18.59 12.61 -11.14
N LEU A 254 18.56 11.28 -11.16
CA LEU A 254 17.37 10.51 -11.54
C LEU A 254 16.23 10.67 -10.53
N ALA A 255 16.53 10.77 -9.23
CA ALA A 255 15.53 11.10 -8.21
C ALA A 255 14.95 12.50 -8.41
N ALA A 256 15.77 13.48 -8.80
CA ALA A 256 15.31 14.81 -9.17
C ALA A 256 14.38 14.76 -10.39
N TYR A 257 14.76 14.03 -11.44
CA TYR A 257 13.95 13.84 -12.64
C TYR A 257 12.55 13.26 -12.35
N LYS A 258 12.45 12.33 -11.39
CA LYS A 258 11.16 11.73 -10.99
C LYS A 258 10.31 12.59 -10.06
N SER A 259 10.86 13.66 -9.52
CA SER A 259 10.18 14.50 -8.54
C SER A 259 9.14 15.40 -9.21
N GLN A 260 7.95 15.52 -8.61
CA GLN A 260 6.86 16.34 -9.16
C GLN A 260 6.85 17.80 -8.67
N THR A 261 7.71 18.15 -7.71
CA THR A 261 7.73 19.49 -7.11
C THR A 261 9.13 20.08 -7.15
N MET A 262 9.20 21.42 -7.31
CA MET A 262 10.48 22.12 -7.30
C MET A 262 11.23 21.93 -5.98
N ALA A 263 10.54 21.88 -4.84
CA ALA A 263 11.15 21.60 -3.55
C ALA A 263 11.90 20.24 -3.52
N ALA A 264 11.29 19.18 -4.05
CA ALA A 264 11.93 17.85 -4.11
C ALA A 264 13.08 17.79 -5.13
N ILE A 265 12.96 18.51 -6.25
CA ILE A 265 14.05 18.67 -7.23
C ILE A 265 15.24 19.38 -6.57
N THR A 266 15.01 20.50 -5.87
CA THR A 266 16.05 21.24 -5.16
C THR A 266 16.70 20.39 -4.07
N ALA A 267 15.93 19.62 -3.30
CA ALA A 267 16.48 18.72 -2.30
C ALA A 267 17.45 17.69 -2.93
N SER A 268 17.06 17.07 -4.05
CA SER A 268 17.92 16.14 -4.78
C SER A 268 19.17 16.82 -5.35
N ALA A 269 19.03 18.03 -5.90
CA ALA A 269 20.16 18.81 -6.40
C ALA A 269 21.15 19.20 -5.29
N ASN A 270 20.66 19.53 -4.09
CA ASN A 270 21.51 19.82 -2.94
C ASN A 270 22.33 18.60 -2.52
N ILE A 271 21.75 17.39 -2.59
CA ILE A 271 22.50 16.15 -2.34
C ILE A 271 23.63 15.98 -3.37
N ILE A 272 23.37 16.22 -4.66
CA ILE A 272 24.42 16.16 -5.71
C ILE A 272 25.55 17.17 -5.42
N LEU A 273 25.20 18.40 -5.03
CA LEU A 273 26.18 19.42 -4.65
C LEU A 273 26.96 19.05 -3.39
N HIS A 274 26.34 18.33 -2.45
CA HIS A 274 26.99 17.79 -1.27
C HIS A 274 27.96 16.67 -1.63
N ILE A 275 27.54 15.69 -2.46
CA ILE A 275 28.42 14.64 -3.00
C ILE A 275 29.65 15.24 -3.67
N ARG A 276 29.48 16.29 -4.49
CA ARG A 276 30.61 16.98 -5.12
C ARG A 276 31.61 17.54 -4.09
N ARG A 277 31.14 18.07 -2.96
CA ARG A 277 32.03 18.58 -1.90
C ARG A 277 32.71 17.43 -1.16
N GLU A 278 31.97 16.36 -0.88
CA GLU A 278 32.50 15.16 -0.23
C GLU A 278 33.59 14.50 -1.08
N MET A 279 33.42 14.43 -2.39
CA MET A 279 34.45 13.94 -3.31
C MET A 279 35.77 14.72 -3.20
N GLU A 280 35.76 16.03 -2.97
CA GLU A 280 36.98 16.82 -2.76
C GLU A 280 37.66 16.50 -1.42
N LEU A 281 36.88 16.25 -0.36
CA LEU A 281 37.40 15.77 0.91
C LEU A 281 37.99 14.36 0.77
N HIS A 282 37.32 13.49 0.02
CA HIS A 282 37.79 12.15 -0.30
C HIS A 282 39.11 12.16 -1.07
N LEU A 283 39.27 13.08 -2.04
CA LEU A 283 40.54 13.28 -2.75
C LEU A 283 41.66 13.69 -1.80
N SER A 284 41.38 14.56 -0.82
CA SER A 284 42.38 14.93 0.19
C SER A 284 42.79 13.74 1.05
N TYR A 285 41.83 12.87 1.40
CA TYR A 285 42.09 11.69 2.21
C TYR A 285 42.82 10.60 1.43
N CYS A 286 42.45 10.36 0.16
CA CYS A 286 43.17 9.52 -0.78
C CYS A 286 44.64 9.92 -0.92
N ALA A 287 44.94 11.23 -0.94
CA ALA A 287 46.31 11.74 -1.02
C ALA A 287 47.15 11.37 0.21
N GLU A 288 46.56 11.33 1.42
CA GLU A 288 47.24 10.87 2.65
C GLU A 288 47.66 9.39 2.58
N PHE A 289 47.03 8.61 1.69
CA PHE A 289 47.34 7.22 1.40
C PHE A 289 48.17 7.03 0.12
N GLY A 290 48.62 8.12 -0.52
CA GLY A 290 49.43 8.09 -1.73
C GLY A 290 48.64 7.83 -3.03
N ILE A 291 47.32 8.01 -3.03
CA ILE A 291 46.47 7.87 -4.21
C ILE A 291 46.27 9.25 -4.83
N SER A 292 46.79 9.47 -6.03
CA SER A 292 46.65 10.75 -6.74
C SER A 292 45.32 10.86 -7.49
N ARG A 293 44.82 12.08 -7.66
CA ARG A 293 43.66 12.38 -8.50
C ARG A 293 43.82 11.86 -9.92
N ALA A 294 45.01 12.06 -10.51
CA ALA A 294 45.31 11.59 -11.86
C ALA A 294 45.17 10.06 -11.98
N ARG A 295 45.57 9.30 -10.96
CA ARG A 295 45.37 7.83 -10.91
C ARG A 295 43.88 7.47 -10.86
N LEU A 296 43.10 8.14 -10.01
CA LEU A 296 41.66 7.88 -9.85
C LEU A 296 40.86 8.17 -11.11
N GLU A 297 41.24 9.21 -11.85
CA GLU A 297 40.54 9.66 -13.07
C GLU A 297 41.04 8.97 -14.35
N ASP A 298 42.11 8.17 -14.29
CA ASP A 298 42.64 7.43 -15.44
C ASP A 298 41.89 6.09 -15.65
N PRO A 299 41.06 5.96 -16.71
CA PRO A 299 40.28 4.75 -16.97
C PRO A 299 41.13 3.55 -17.43
N ALA A 300 42.39 3.76 -17.82
CA ALA A 300 43.31 2.67 -18.13
C ALA A 300 43.81 1.98 -16.85
N VAL A 301 43.88 2.71 -15.73
CA VAL A 301 44.44 2.26 -14.45
C VAL A 301 43.35 1.93 -13.44
N THR A 302 42.34 2.78 -13.32
CA THR A 302 41.29 2.66 -12.31
C THR A 302 40.00 2.17 -12.96
N LYS A 303 39.51 1.00 -12.51
CA LYS A 303 38.29 0.37 -13.03
C LYS A 303 37.30 0.07 -11.92
N GLU A 304 36.02 0.15 -12.24
CA GLU A 304 34.95 -0.32 -11.37
C GLU A 304 35.12 -1.82 -11.12
N SER A 305 35.11 -2.21 -9.85
CA SER A 305 35.03 -3.61 -9.44
C SER A 305 33.67 -4.21 -9.83
N PRO A 306 33.56 -5.54 -9.98
CA PRO A 306 32.27 -6.20 -10.21
C PRO A 306 31.21 -5.83 -9.16
N ALA A 307 31.61 -5.67 -7.90
CA ALA A 307 30.73 -5.22 -6.82
C ALA A 307 30.21 -3.79 -7.05
N CYS A 308 31.10 -2.85 -7.40
CA CYS A 308 30.73 -1.48 -7.73
C CYS A 308 29.79 -1.41 -8.95
N VAL A 309 30.08 -2.16 -10.01
CA VAL A 309 29.22 -2.24 -11.21
C VAL A 309 27.84 -2.79 -10.82
N ALA A 310 27.79 -3.94 -10.15
CA ALA A 310 26.52 -4.57 -9.78
C ALA A 310 25.66 -3.62 -8.93
N TYR A 311 26.26 -2.97 -7.93
CA TYR A 311 25.54 -2.11 -7.03
C TYR A 311 25.03 -0.83 -7.73
N SER A 312 25.93 -0.11 -8.38
CA SER A 312 25.57 1.15 -9.06
C SER A 312 24.56 0.96 -10.19
N ARG A 313 24.68 -0.12 -10.97
CA ARG A 313 23.75 -0.41 -12.05
C ARG A 313 22.40 -0.87 -11.51
N TYR A 314 22.35 -1.60 -10.40
CA TYR A 314 21.09 -1.96 -9.76
C TYR A 314 20.30 -0.74 -9.30
N CYS A 315 20.94 0.21 -8.60
CA CYS A 315 20.27 1.43 -8.16
C CYS A 315 19.71 2.25 -9.32
N LEU A 316 20.51 2.40 -10.39
CA LEU A 316 20.09 3.10 -11.60
C LEU A 316 18.97 2.35 -12.36
N ASP A 317 19.00 1.01 -12.39
CA ASP A 317 17.96 0.21 -13.04
C ASP A 317 16.63 0.26 -12.28
N VAL A 318 16.65 0.16 -10.94
CA VAL A 318 15.47 0.40 -10.11
C VAL A 318 14.95 1.82 -10.35
N GLY A 319 15.85 2.80 -10.38
CA GLY A 319 15.50 4.17 -10.74
C GLY A 319 14.93 4.28 -12.15
N ALA A 320 15.43 3.57 -13.15
CA ALA A 320 14.91 3.71 -14.52
C ALA A 320 13.54 3.03 -14.66
N SER A 321 13.36 1.87 -14.04
CA SER A 321 12.21 0.97 -14.24
C SER A 321 11.06 1.20 -13.25
N GLN A 322 11.32 1.77 -12.07
CA GLN A 322 10.32 1.91 -11.01
C GLN A 322 10.01 3.36 -10.62
N ASP A 323 9.13 3.54 -9.64
CA ASP A 323 8.77 4.84 -9.10
C ASP A 323 9.88 5.46 -8.22
N TRP A 324 9.64 6.68 -7.77
CA TRP A 324 10.59 7.42 -6.94
C TRP A 324 10.80 6.78 -5.56
N LEU A 325 9.79 6.15 -4.96
CA LEU A 325 9.92 5.54 -3.63
C LEU A 325 10.77 4.28 -3.70
N ALA A 326 10.62 3.46 -4.75
CA ALA A 326 11.50 2.33 -5.04
C ALA A 326 12.97 2.77 -5.16
N LEU A 327 13.23 3.90 -5.83
CA LEU A 327 14.57 4.48 -5.89
C LEU A 327 15.07 4.92 -4.50
N GLN A 328 14.23 5.52 -3.66
CA GLN A 328 14.64 5.82 -2.28
C GLN A 328 14.95 4.54 -1.49
N MET A 329 14.17 3.47 -1.67
CA MET A 329 14.38 2.19 -1.00
C MET A 329 15.66 1.48 -1.48
N SER A 330 16.10 1.68 -2.72
CA SER A 330 17.39 1.15 -3.18
C SER A 330 18.57 1.97 -2.66
N LEU A 331 18.41 3.26 -2.38
CA LEU A 331 19.45 4.12 -1.80
C LEU A 331 19.50 4.08 -0.26
N ALA A 332 18.41 3.67 0.39
CA ALA A 332 18.26 3.69 1.84
C ALA A 332 19.31 2.85 2.60
N PRO A 333 19.73 1.66 2.13
CA PRO A 333 20.80 0.92 2.80
C PRO A 333 22.10 1.72 2.92
N CYS A 334 22.56 2.36 1.85
CA CYS A 334 23.74 3.22 1.88
C CYS A 334 23.62 4.33 2.93
N LEU A 335 22.56 5.14 2.85
CA LEU A 335 22.36 6.26 3.78
C LEU A 335 22.22 5.80 5.24
N ILE A 336 21.28 4.90 5.51
CA ILE A 336 20.93 4.50 6.89
C ILE A 336 22.01 3.58 7.46
N GLY A 337 22.54 2.66 6.66
CA GLY A 337 23.45 1.62 7.11
C GLY A 337 24.83 2.16 7.47
N TYR A 338 25.37 3.10 6.70
CA TYR A 338 26.63 3.76 7.09
C TYR A 338 26.47 4.54 8.39
N GLY A 339 25.39 5.31 8.54
CA GLY A 339 25.10 6.03 9.79
C GLY A 339 24.95 5.13 11.00
N VAL A 340 24.23 4.00 10.86
CA VAL A 340 24.06 2.99 11.93
C VAL A 340 25.38 2.29 12.25
N THR A 341 26.14 1.90 11.23
CA THR A 341 27.44 1.23 11.37
C THR A 341 28.43 2.12 12.11
N ALA A 342 28.57 3.37 11.68
CA ALA A 342 29.48 4.32 12.30
C ALA A 342 29.07 4.66 13.73
N ALA A 343 27.77 4.88 14.00
CA ALA A 343 27.28 5.15 15.35
C ALA A 343 27.53 3.98 16.33
N ARG A 344 27.43 2.74 15.84
CA ARG A 344 27.80 1.54 16.60
C ARG A 344 29.30 1.52 16.89
N LEU A 345 30.14 1.63 15.86
CA LEU A 345 31.60 1.58 15.99
C LEU A 345 32.14 2.71 16.88
N TYR A 346 31.55 3.90 16.81
CA TYR A 346 31.94 5.03 17.66
C TYR A 346 31.70 4.77 19.16
N ARG A 347 30.75 3.89 19.52
CA ARG A 347 30.41 3.53 20.91
C ARG A 347 31.07 2.22 21.38
N GLU A 348 31.64 1.45 20.45
CA GLU A 348 32.27 0.16 20.75
C GLU A 348 33.59 0.37 21.51
N ARG A 349 33.83 -0.42 22.56
CA ARG A 349 35.01 -0.22 23.43
C ARG A 349 36.30 -0.68 22.77
N GLU A 350 36.17 -1.65 21.89
CA GLU A 350 37.24 -2.29 21.13
C GLU A 350 37.77 -1.38 20.01
N SER A 351 37.05 -0.31 19.68
CA SER A 351 37.46 0.65 18.66
C SER A 351 38.65 1.50 19.11
N VAL A 352 39.57 1.74 18.17
CA VAL A 352 40.79 2.52 18.37
C VAL A 352 40.59 3.86 17.68
N THR A 353 40.60 4.93 18.47
CA THR A 353 40.40 6.30 18.01
C THR A 353 41.63 6.89 17.33
N GLY A 354 41.48 8.01 16.63
CA GLY A 354 42.57 8.67 15.91
C GLY A 354 43.74 9.11 16.81
N ASP A 355 43.45 9.59 18.02
CA ASP A 355 44.44 9.94 19.05
C ASP A 355 45.24 8.73 19.55
N LYS A 356 44.70 7.51 19.37
CA LYS A 356 45.37 6.25 19.68
C LYS A 356 46.10 5.65 18.46
N GLY A 357 46.23 6.41 17.37
CA GLY A 357 47.00 6.03 16.19
C GLY A 357 46.22 5.31 15.08
N ASN A 358 44.88 5.23 15.16
CA ASN A 358 44.09 4.65 14.07
C ASN A 358 43.94 5.64 12.91
N ARG A 359 44.64 5.37 11.80
CA ARG A 359 44.62 6.18 10.57
C ARG A 359 43.27 6.16 9.83
N TYR A 360 42.41 5.19 10.12
CA TYR A 360 41.11 5.04 9.49
C TYR A 360 39.98 5.71 10.28
N TRP A 361 40.26 6.21 11.49
CA TRP A 361 39.22 6.69 12.41
C TRP A 361 38.39 7.86 11.86
N ARG A 362 39.00 8.70 11.02
CA ARG A 362 38.33 9.81 10.34
C ARG A 362 37.10 9.36 9.55
N TRP A 363 37.12 8.14 8.99
CA TRP A 363 35.95 7.57 8.33
C TRP A 363 34.76 7.45 9.31
N VAL A 364 34.99 6.91 10.52
CA VAL A 364 33.94 6.77 11.54
C VAL A 364 33.42 8.15 11.95
N GLU A 365 34.32 9.13 12.14
CA GLU A 365 33.97 10.49 12.53
C GLU A 365 33.07 11.19 11.50
N ASN A 366 33.35 11.04 10.21
CA ASN A 366 32.53 11.63 9.14
C ASN A 366 31.08 11.12 9.19
N TYR A 367 30.87 9.83 9.42
CA TYR A 367 29.53 9.24 9.40
C TYR A 367 28.75 9.41 10.72
N VAL A 368 29.41 9.79 11.82
CA VAL A 368 28.71 10.21 13.07
C VAL A 368 28.54 11.72 13.17
N ALA A 369 29.08 12.49 12.23
CA ALA A 369 28.95 13.94 12.19
C ALA A 369 27.48 14.37 12.04
N GLU A 370 27.15 15.54 12.58
CA GLU A 370 25.78 16.04 12.67
C GLU A 370 25.12 16.20 11.29
N ASP A 371 25.88 16.64 10.28
CA ASP A 371 25.39 16.81 8.92
C ASP A 371 25.00 15.48 8.26
N TYR A 372 25.80 14.43 8.44
CA TYR A 372 25.45 13.10 7.95
C TYR A 372 24.24 12.52 8.70
N GLN A 373 24.21 12.63 10.03
CA GLN A 373 23.09 12.13 10.84
C GLN A 373 21.78 12.88 10.55
N GLU A 374 21.86 14.17 10.23
CA GLU A 374 20.73 14.96 9.75
C GLU A 374 20.24 14.45 8.38
N ALA A 375 21.14 14.14 7.45
CA ALA A 375 20.77 13.53 6.17
C ALA A 375 20.07 12.18 6.36
N VAL A 376 20.56 11.35 7.28
CA VAL A 376 19.91 10.08 7.67
C VAL A 376 18.50 10.33 8.20
N ARG A 377 18.33 11.29 9.11
CA ARG A 377 17.01 11.65 9.67
C ARG A 377 16.04 12.09 8.58
N VAL A 378 16.45 13.00 7.71
CA VAL A 378 15.63 13.50 6.60
C VAL A 378 15.24 12.37 5.64
N GLY A 379 16.19 11.50 5.27
CA GLY A 379 15.92 10.35 4.40
C GLY A 379 14.91 9.38 5.01
N ARG A 380 15.00 9.14 6.32
CA ARG A 380 14.07 8.28 7.07
C ARG A 380 12.66 8.88 7.11
N GLU A 381 12.54 10.15 7.48
CA GLU A 381 11.25 10.86 7.51
C GLU A 381 10.56 10.85 6.14
N LEU A 382 11.35 10.97 5.08
CA LEU A 382 10.86 10.98 3.71
C LEU A 382 10.29 9.62 3.28
N ILE A 383 10.93 8.52 3.67
CA ILE A 383 10.43 7.15 3.44
C ILE A 383 9.15 6.93 4.27
N GLU A 384 9.18 7.24 5.57
CA GLU A 384 8.02 7.12 6.48
C GLU A 384 6.79 7.87 5.96
N ALA A 385 6.96 9.09 5.47
CA ALA A 385 5.86 9.90 4.94
C ALA A 385 5.23 9.35 3.65
N ASN A 386 5.92 8.50 2.90
CA ASN A 386 5.47 7.99 1.61
C ASN A 386 5.09 6.51 1.62
N ILE A 387 5.67 5.72 2.51
CA ILE A 387 5.37 4.29 2.63
C ILE A 387 3.95 4.03 3.13
N VAL A 388 3.42 4.91 4.00
CA VAL A 388 2.03 4.83 4.52
C VAL A 388 0.96 4.99 3.44
N LYS A 389 1.32 5.46 2.25
CA LYS A 389 0.42 5.65 1.10
C LYS A 389 0.37 4.43 0.17
N GLN A 390 1.20 3.43 0.43
CA GLN A 390 1.37 2.27 -0.46
C GLN A 390 0.44 1.13 -0.08
N SER A 391 0.10 0.27 -1.06
CA SER A 391 -0.60 -0.99 -0.79
C SER A 391 0.31 -1.97 -0.04
N PRO A 392 -0.23 -2.96 0.70
CA PRO A 392 0.59 -3.97 1.36
C PRO A 392 1.46 -4.75 0.36
N SER A 393 0.91 -5.07 -0.82
CA SER A 393 1.68 -5.73 -1.88
C SER A 393 2.85 -4.88 -2.38
N ARG A 394 2.66 -3.55 -2.50
CA ARG A 394 3.72 -2.64 -2.91
C ARG A 394 4.79 -2.50 -1.83
N ILE A 395 4.41 -2.52 -0.55
CA ILE A 395 5.35 -2.52 0.57
C ILE A 395 6.28 -3.75 0.49
N GLU A 396 5.76 -4.95 0.21
CA GLU A 396 6.57 -6.16 0.05
C GLU A 396 7.57 -6.05 -1.11
N GLU A 397 7.16 -5.48 -2.25
CA GLU A 397 8.06 -5.21 -3.39
C GLU A 397 9.19 -4.24 -3.01
N LEU A 398 8.86 -3.18 -2.26
CA LEU A 398 9.82 -2.18 -1.78
C LEU A 398 10.82 -2.78 -0.77
N ILE A 399 10.36 -3.69 0.09
CA ILE A 399 11.24 -4.44 0.99
C ILE A 399 12.23 -5.29 0.19
N ALA A 400 11.78 -5.98 -0.86
CA ALA A 400 12.66 -6.79 -1.69
C ALA A 400 13.78 -5.97 -2.36
N ILE A 401 13.48 -4.73 -2.76
CA ILE A 401 14.48 -3.77 -3.28
C ILE A 401 15.51 -3.41 -2.21
N PHE A 402 15.05 -3.09 -1.00
CA PHE A 402 15.92 -2.79 0.13
C PHE A 402 16.84 -3.96 0.47
N VAL A 403 16.29 -5.19 0.50
CA VAL A 403 17.07 -6.42 0.74
C VAL A 403 18.16 -6.56 -0.30
N ARG A 404 17.83 -6.45 -1.59
CA ARG A 404 18.80 -6.61 -2.67
C ARG A 404 19.91 -5.56 -2.64
N SER A 405 19.56 -4.31 -2.36
CA SER A 405 20.54 -3.24 -2.20
C SER A 405 21.43 -3.46 -0.97
N THR A 406 20.87 -3.95 0.14
CA THR A 406 21.63 -4.33 1.34
C THR A 406 22.61 -5.48 1.06
N GLU A 407 22.20 -6.49 0.28
CA GLU A 407 23.10 -7.58 -0.15
C GLU A 407 24.27 -7.06 -1.00
N MET A 408 24.02 -6.04 -1.84
CA MET A 408 25.06 -5.41 -2.64
C MET A 408 26.01 -4.56 -1.80
N GLU A 409 25.52 -3.89 -0.76
CA GLU A 409 26.36 -3.22 0.24
C GLU A 409 27.28 -4.23 0.94
N VAL A 410 26.76 -5.37 1.42
CA VAL A 410 27.61 -6.44 1.98
C VAL A 410 28.71 -6.84 0.98
N ARG A 411 28.34 -7.07 -0.29
CA ARG A 411 29.29 -7.43 -1.34
C ARG A 411 30.27 -6.32 -1.69
N PHE A 412 29.93 -5.06 -1.46
CA PHE A 412 30.83 -3.94 -1.63
C PHE A 412 31.89 -3.91 -0.51
N TRP A 413 31.53 -4.33 0.71
CA TRP A 413 32.45 -4.38 1.85
C TRP A 413 33.28 -5.67 1.97
N ASP A 414 32.91 -6.73 1.24
CA ASP A 414 33.65 -8.00 1.23
C ASP A 414 35.14 -7.78 0.89
N PHE A 415 36.03 -8.50 1.56
CA PHE A 415 37.48 -8.28 1.42
C PHE A 415 38.03 -8.55 0.01
N ASP A 416 37.34 -9.38 -0.77
CA ASP A 416 37.66 -9.71 -2.16
C ASP A 416 36.93 -8.80 -3.17
N ALA A 417 36.08 -7.88 -2.71
CA ALA A 417 35.32 -6.98 -3.57
C ALA A 417 36.22 -6.00 -4.34
N HIS A 418 37.42 -5.74 -3.82
CA HIS A 418 38.34 -4.73 -4.34
C HIS A 418 39.76 -5.31 -4.49
N PRO A 419 39.97 -6.25 -5.43
CA PRO A 419 41.26 -6.90 -5.61
C PRO A 419 42.33 -5.92 -6.06
N ASP A 420 43.55 -6.12 -5.57
CA ASP A 420 44.71 -5.30 -5.90
C ASP A 420 45.18 -5.60 -7.33
N GLN A 421 45.07 -4.61 -8.23
CA GLN A 421 45.49 -4.78 -9.62
C GLN A 421 47.02 -4.85 -9.77
N GLU A 422 47.79 -4.35 -8.79
CA GLU A 422 49.26 -4.39 -8.81
C GLU A 422 49.81 -5.81 -8.50
N GLN A 423 49.14 -6.60 -7.66
CA GLN A 423 49.51 -8.00 -7.39
C GLN A 423 49.10 -8.98 -8.50
N SER A 424 48.06 -8.62 -9.26
CA SER A 424 47.53 -9.50 -10.31
C SER A 424 48.44 -9.57 -11.55
N GLN A 425 49.25 -8.54 -11.79
CA GLN A 425 50.23 -8.52 -12.90
C GLN A 425 51.53 -9.23 -12.55
N THR A 426 51.94 -9.24 -11.28
CA THR A 426 53.16 -9.92 -10.82
C THR A 426 53.01 -11.44 -10.64
N ALA A 427 51.78 -11.96 -10.61
CA ALA A 427 51.49 -13.39 -10.60
C ALA A 427 51.29 -14.00 -12.00
N ALA A 428 51.30 -13.17 -13.06
CA ALA A 428 51.09 -13.57 -14.45
C ALA A 428 52.36 -13.47 -15.32
N GLU A 429 53.50 -13.10 -14.73
CA GLU A 429 54.86 -13.25 -15.27
C GLU A 429 55.58 -14.36 -14.51
#